data_AF-A0A328SJN6-F1
#
_entry.id   AF-A0A328SJN6-F1
#
_cell.length_a   1.000
_cell.length_b   1.000
_cell.length_c   1.000
_cell.angle_alpha   90.00
_cell.angle_beta   90.00
_cell.angle_gamma   90.00
#
_symmetry.space_group_name_H-M   'P 1'
#
loop_
_entity.id
_entity.type
_entity.pdbx_description
1 polymer ?
#
loop_
_entity_poly.entity_id
_entity_poly.type
_entity_poly.pdbx_seq_one_letter_code
_entity_poly.pdbx_strand_id
1 'polypeptide(L)'
;MIDWNYDLIRSINEHYNKILNPSVDLMFFIRNFEAIYRMSISDNIILPDIFQDVMCYTQNGINAKHKILLSKEEEFTLENIIEPQRDVQLHNRHEAYDKSLDEYYDFIIKEVVEFVDKYPHWNKLIIRKQ
;
A
#
# COMPACT_ATOMS: atom_id res chain seq x y z
N MET A 1 -4.83 1.18 18.38
CA MET A 1 -4.30 2.15 17.39
C MET A 1 -2.89 1.71 17.06
N ILE A 2 -2.53 1.64 15.78
CA ILE A 2 -1.21 1.20 15.35
C ILE A 2 -0.17 2.27 15.71
N ASP A 3 0.96 1.82 16.27
CA ASP A 3 2.15 2.60 16.60
C ASP A 3 2.96 2.96 15.35
N TRP A 4 2.37 3.75 14.46
CA TRP A 4 3.06 4.22 13.25
C TRP A 4 4.30 5.05 13.57
N ASN A 5 5.36 4.89 12.76
CA ASN A 5 6.49 5.82 12.75
C ASN A 5 6.17 7.02 11.84
N TYR A 6 5.41 7.97 12.40
CA TYR A 6 4.90 9.13 11.66
C TYR A 6 5.99 9.99 11.05
N ASP A 7 7.16 10.13 11.68
CA ASP A 7 8.23 10.98 11.16
C ASP A 7 8.91 10.33 9.95
N LEU A 8 9.17 9.02 10.01
CA LEU A 8 9.69 8.26 8.87
C LEU A 8 8.69 8.27 7.70
N ILE A 9 7.42 7.97 7.97
CA ILE A 9 6.38 7.96 6.94
C ILE A 9 6.22 9.35 6.31
N ARG A 10 6.28 10.43 7.11
CA ARG A 10 6.23 11.80 6.59
C ARG A 10 7.40 12.09 5.67
N SER A 11 8.62 11.69 6.04
CA SER A 11 9.82 11.86 5.21
C SER A 11 9.68 11.13 3.87
N ILE A 12 9.15 9.91 3.87
CA ILE A 12 8.94 9.11 2.66
C ILE A 12 7.84 9.71 1.79
N ASN A 13 6.73 10.12 2.41
CA ASN A 13 5.63 10.81 1.74
C ASN A 13 6.09 12.09 1.05
N GLU A 14 6.91 12.91 1.72
CA GLU A 14 7.51 14.12 1.14
C GLU A 14 8.48 13.80 0.00
N HIS A 15 9.23 12.70 0.09
CA HIS A 15 10.11 12.25 -0.98
C HIS A 15 9.31 11.85 -2.22
N TYR A 16 8.34 10.94 -2.09
CA TYR A 16 7.48 10.51 -3.20
C TYR A 16 6.66 11.66 -3.78
N ASN A 17 6.17 12.58 -2.94
CA ASN A 17 5.50 13.80 -3.40
C ASN A 17 6.40 14.74 -4.20
N LYS A 18 7.73 14.57 -4.23
CA LYS A 18 8.61 15.33 -5.12
C LYS A 18 8.81 14.64 -6.46
N ILE A 19 8.91 13.31 -6.47
CA ILE A 19 9.33 12.53 -7.64
C ILE A 19 8.16 11.92 -8.44
N LEU A 20 7.05 11.57 -7.78
CA LEU A 20 5.92 10.90 -8.41
C LEU A 20 4.90 11.91 -8.96
N ASN A 21 4.32 11.63 -10.13
CA ASN A 21 3.14 12.34 -10.63
C ASN A 21 2.20 11.38 -11.40
N PRO A 22 0.99 11.09 -10.89
CA PRO A 22 0.46 11.57 -9.62
C PRO A 22 1.24 11.02 -8.41
N SER A 23 1.18 11.72 -7.28
CA SER A 23 1.81 11.28 -6.03
C SER A 23 0.82 10.48 -5.17
N VAL A 24 1.36 9.73 -4.20
CA VAL A 24 0.58 8.89 -3.29
C VAL A 24 0.54 9.51 -1.89
N ASP A 25 -0.65 9.72 -1.31
CA ASP A 25 -0.81 10.24 0.05
C ASP A 25 -0.72 9.11 1.09
N LEU A 26 0.51 8.81 1.52
CA LEU A 26 0.78 7.78 2.53
C LEU A 26 0.22 8.16 3.91
N MET A 27 0.11 9.47 4.18
CA MET A 27 -0.48 9.97 5.43
C MET A 27 -1.98 9.71 5.48
N PHE A 28 -2.67 9.86 4.35
CA PHE A 28 -4.06 9.47 4.22
C PHE A 28 -4.24 7.96 4.36
N PHE A 29 -3.37 7.16 3.74
CA PHE A 29 -3.39 5.70 3.86
C PHE A 29 -3.32 5.25 5.34
N ILE A 30 -2.30 5.68 6.10
CA ILE A 30 -2.13 5.20 7.49
C ILE A 30 -3.25 5.63 8.44
N ARG A 31 -3.91 6.77 8.16
CA ARG A 31 -5.08 7.25 8.91
C ARG A 31 -6.33 6.40 8.66
N ASN A 32 -6.39 5.73 7.51
CA ASN A 32 -7.52 4.90 7.08
C ASN A 32 -7.13 3.41 6.95
N PHE A 33 -5.96 3.03 7.47
CA PHE A 33 -5.34 1.73 7.20
C PHE A 33 -6.27 0.56 7.46
N GLU A 34 -6.88 0.49 8.64
CA GLU A 34 -7.74 -0.65 9.00
C GLU A 34 -8.94 -0.78 8.06
N ALA A 35 -9.58 0.33 7.70
CA ALA A 35 -10.71 0.32 6.77
C ALA A 35 -10.30 -0.14 5.37
N ILE A 36 -9.16 0.35 4.87
CA ILE A 36 -8.60 -0.02 3.56
C ILE A 36 -8.19 -1.50 3.57
N TYR A 37 -7.50 -1.96 4.62
CA TYR A 37 -6.99 -3.32 4.75
C TYR A 37 -8.12 -4.36 4.89
N ARG A 38 -9.15 -4.08 5.69
CA ARG A 38 -10.32 -4.98 5.79
C ARG A 38 -11.12 -5.03 4.50
N MET A 39 -11.25 -3.90 3.80
CA MET A 39 -11.91 -3.86 2.50
C MET A 39 -11.14 -4.71 1.48
N SER A 40 -9.80 -4.60 1.42
CA SER A 40 -9.00 -5.40 0.50
C SER A 40 -9.12 -6.90 0.80
N ILE A 41 -9.19 -7.29 2.08
CA ILE A 41 -9.48 -8.67 2.48
C ILE A 41 -10.86 -9.11 2.00
N SER A 42 -11.90 -8.33 2.32
CA SER A 42 -13.29 -8.66 1.96
C SER A 42 -13.49 -8.82 0.45
N ASP A 43 -12.79 -8.02 -0.34
CA ASP A 43 -12.89 -8.01 -1.79
C ASP A 43 -11.85 -8.91 -2.48
N ASN A 44 -11.06 -9.68 -1.73
CA ASN A 44 -10.02 -10.60 -2.21
C ASN A 44 -8.94 -9.93 -3.07
N ILE A 45 -8.53 -8.72 -2.71
CA ILE A 45 -7.59 -7.90 -3.49
C ILE A 45 -6.33 -7.66 -2.69
N ILE A 46 -5.20 -7.77 -3.37
CA ILE A 46 -3.91 -7.35 -2.84
C ILE A 46 -3.82 -5.82 -2.80
N LEU A 47 -3.35 -5.28 -1.69
CA LEU A 47 -3.05 -3.85 -1.62
C LEU A 47 -1.89 -3.49 -2.56
N PRO A 48 -1.90 -2.27 -3.15
CA PRO A 48 -0.74 -1.73 -3.84
C PRO A 48 0.56 -1.93 -3.06
N ASP A 49 1.64 -2.25 -3.77
CA ASP A 49 2.91 -2.65 -3.16
C ASP A 49 3.47 -1.60 -2.19
N ILE A 50 3.39 -0.32 -2.56
CA ILE A 50 3.84 0.78 -1.70
C ILE A 50 3.11 0.83 -0.35
N PHE A 51 1.85 0.42 -0.30
CA PHE A 51 1.10 0.36 0.96
C PHE A 51 1.59 -0.79 1.83
N GLN A 52 1.99 -1.92 1.25
CA GLN A 52 2.59 -3.05 1.97
C GLN A 52 3.93 -2.65 2.61
N ASP A 53 4.75 -1.89 1.90
CA ASP A 53 6.01 -1.35 2.43
C ASP A 53 5.74 -0.41 3.62
N VAL A 54 4.73 0.46 3.51
CA VAL A 54 4.35 1.39 4.60
C VAL A 54 3.91 0.66 5.86
N MET A 55 3.30 -0.53 5.76
CA MET A 55 2.90 -1.32 6.94
C MET A 55 4.08 -1.71 7.84
N CYS A 56 5.31 -1.71 7.31
CA CYS A 56 6.52 -2.01 8.07
C CYS A 56 7.01 -0.82 8.92
N TYR A 57 6.55 0.41 8.67
CA TYR A 57 7.00 1.61 9.38
C TYR A 57 6.26 1.82 10.69
N THR A 58 6.52 0.94 11.66
CA THR A 58 6.00 1.05 13.03
C THR A 58 7.14 1.28 14.03
N GLN A 59 6.81 1.80 15.21
CA GLN A 59 7.80 2.14 16.24
C GLN A 59 8.56 0.91 16.75
N ASN A 60 7.89 -0.23 16.84
CA ASN A 60 8.49 -1.49 17.30
C ASN A 60 8.89 -2.46 16.18
N GLY A 61 8.79 -2.04 14.91
CA GLY A 61 9.12 -2.86 13.75
C GLY A 61 8.16 -4.03 13.47
N ILE A 62 7.10 -4.21 14.27
CA ILE A 62 6.07 -5.21 13.98
C ILE A 62 5.16 -4.65 12.88
N ASN A 63 5.00 -5.41 11.79
CA ASN A 63 4.16 -5.01 10.67
C ASN A 63 2.73 -4.70 11.14
N ALA A 64 2.17 -3.58 10.67
CA ALA A 64 0.85 -3.08 11.02
C ALA A 64 -0.28 -4.09 10.76
N LYS A 65 -0.14 -4.98 9.77
CA LYS A 65 -1.14 -6.02 9.47
C LYS A 65 -1.37 -6.97 10.65
N HIS A 66 -0.32 -7.29 11.41
CA HIS A 66 -0.42 -8.15 12.60
C HIS A 66 -1.00 -7.45 13.83
N LYS A 67 -1.30 -6.15 13.73
CA LYS A 67 -1.91 -5.35 14.80
C LYS A 67 -3.43 -5.20 14.61
N ILE A 68 -3.97 -5.79 13.54
CA ILE A 68 -5.40 -5.85 13.24
C ILE A 68 -5.92 -7.22 13.66
N LEU A 69 -6.97 -7.24 14.49
CA LEU A 69 -7.64 -8.48 14.87
C LEU A 69 -8.58 -8.92 13.75
N LEU A 70 -8.28 -10.02 13.09
CA LEU A 70 -9.06 -10.56 11.99
C LEU A 70 -10.01 -11.67 12.48
N SER A 71 -11.14 -11.85 11.80
CA SER A 71 -11.97 -13.05 11.95
C SER A 71 -11.27 -14.26 11.30
N LYS A 72 -11.73 -15.47 11.62
CA LYS A 72 -11.21 -16.69 10.97
C LYS A 72 -11.43 -16.68 9.46
N GLU A 73 -12.54 -16.11 8.98
CA GLU A 73 -12.77 -15.99 7.54
C GLU A 73 -11.79 -14.99 6.90
N GLU A 74 -11.55 -13.86 7.55
CA GLU A 74 -10.57 -12.87 7.09
C GLU A 74 -9.14 -13.45 7.05
N GLU A 75 -8.73 -14.20 8.08
CA GLU A 75 -7.45 -14.91 8.13
C GLU A 75 -7.32 -15.92 6.99
N PHE A 76 -8.35 -16.73 6.75
CA PHE A 76 -8.37 -17.69 5.66
C PHE A 76 -8.19 -17.03 4.30
N THR A 77 -8.94 -15.95 4.03
CA THR A 77 -8.83 -15.19 2.79
C THR A 77 -7.44 -14.58 2.62
N LEU A 78 -6.90 -14.00 3.68
CA LEU A 78 -5.56 -13.41 3.64
C LEU A 78 -4.52 -14.48 3.25
N GLU A 79 -4.48 -15.60 3.97
CA GLU A 79 -3.45 -16.63 3.78
C GLU A 79 -3.58 -17.41 2.47
N ASN A 80 -4.81 -17.68 2.02
CA ASN A 80 -5.04 -18.60 0.90
C ASN A 80 -5.34 -17.89 -0.42
N ILE A 81 -5.72 -16.61 -0.40
CA ILE A 81 -6.12 -15.86 -1.60
C ILE A 81 -5.18 -14.68 -1.82
N ILE A 82 -4.92 -13.86 -0.80
CA ILE A 82 -4.19 -12.59 -0.98
C ILE A 82 -2.68 -12.78 -0.92
N GLU A 83 -2.15 -13.46 0.10
CA GLU A 83 -0.71 -13.67 0.26
C GLU A 83 -0.07 -14.41 -0.94
N PRO A 84 -0.71 -15.42 -1.58
CA PRO A 84 -0.16 -16.01 -2.80
C PRO A 84 -0.01 -15.04 -3.98
N GLN A 85 -0.82 -13.97 -4.04
CA GLN A 85 -0.69 -12.92 -5.06
C GLN A 85 0.52 -12.02 -4.79
N ARG A 86 1.06 -12.03 -3.57
CA ARG A 86 2.21 -11.20 -3.17
C ARG A 86 3.48 -11.58 -3.92
N ASP A 87 3.71 -12.87 -4.16
CA ASP A 87 4.89 -13.33 -4.88
C ASP A 87 4.93 -12.80 -6.32
N VAL A 88 3.77 -12.78 -6.98
CA VAL A 88 3.63 -12.21 -8.33
C VAL A 88 3.85 -10.70 -8.32
N GLN A 89 3.27 -9.99 -7.35
CA GLN A 89 3.46 -8.54 -7.20
C GLN A 89 4.93 -8.17 -6.95
N LEU A 90 5.61 -8.92 -6.07
CA LEU A 90 7.04 -8.73 -5.78
C LEU A 90 7.90 -9.01 -7.02
N HIS A 91 7.59 -10.06 -7.77
CA HIS A 91 8.29 -10.37 -9.02
C HIS A 91 8.16 -9.22 -10.03
N ASN A 92 6.94 -8.73 -10.27
CA ASN A 92 6.68 -7.61 -11.18
C ASN A 92 7.44 -6.33 -10.75
N ARG A 93 7.51 -6.07 -9.45
CA ARG A 93 8.30 -4.96 -8.89
C ARG A 93 9.79 -5.08 -9.21
N HIS A 94 10.35 -6.28 -9.03
CA HIS A 94 11.75 -6.55 -9.35
C HIS A 94 12.03 -6.38 -10.84
N GLU A 95 11.15 -6.89 -11.71
CA GLU A 95 11.27 -6.69 -13.15
C GLU A 95 11.21 -5.20 -13.55
N ALA A 96 10.33 -4.41 -12.92
CA ALA A 96 10.25 -2.98 -13.17
C ALA A 96 11.53 -2.25 -12.73
N TYR A 97 12.05 -2.58 -11.54
CA TYR A 97 13.29 -2.03 -11.00
C TYR A 97 14.52 -2.36 -11.87
N ASP A 98 14.61 -3.59 -12.36
CA ASP A 98 15.73 -4.03 -13.21
C ASP A 98 15.74 -3.34 -14.58
N LYS A 99 14.59 -2.85 -15.06
CA LYS A 99 14.49 -2.09 -16.31
C LYS A 99 14.96 -0.66 -16.14
N SER A 100 14.38 0.08 -15.18
CA SER A 100 14.77 1.46 -14.87
C SER A 100 14.09 1.97 -13.59
N LEU A 101 14.60 3.08 -13.05
CA LEU A 101 13.92 3.80 -11.96
C LEU A 101 12.54 4.33 -12.39
N ASP A 102 12.40 4.75 -13.65
CA ASP A 102 11.12 5.27 -14.17
C ASP A 102 10.06 4.16 -14.22
N GLU A 103 10.41 2.97 -14.72
CA GLU A 103 9.52 1.80 -14.75
C GLU A 103 9.12 1.36 -13.34
N TYR A 104 10.05 1.42 -12.39
CA TYR A 104 9.74 1.15 -10.98
C TYR A 104 8.74 2.15 -10.39
N TYR A 105 8.91 3.45 -10.65
CA TYR A 105 7.97 4.46 -10.18
C TYR A 105 6.61 4.36 -10.87
N ASP A 106 6.58 4.06 -12.17
CA ASP A 106 5.36 3.82 -12.93
C ASP A 106 4.61 2.61 -12.39
N PHE A 107 5.31 1.51 -12.05
CA PHE A 107 4.72 0.35 -11.39
C PHE A 107 4.02 0.73 -10.08
N ILE A 108 4.71 1.45 -9.19
CA ILE A 108 4.17 1.90 -7.90
C ILE A 108 2.91 2.75 -8.09
N ILE A 109 2.97 3.76 -8.97
CA ILE A 109 1.85 4.66 -9.20
C ILE A 109 0.68 3.92 -9.82
N LYS A 110 0.93 3.07 -10.82
CA LYS A 110 -0.09 2.35 -11.57
C LYS A 110 -0.95 1.50 -10.64
N GLU A 111 -0.36 0.75 -9.72
CA GLU A 111 -1.14 -0.07 -8.77
C GLU A 111 -2.06 0.78 -7.89
N VAL A 112 -1.58 1.95 -7.42
CA VAL A 112 -2.41 2.86 -6.63
C VAL A 112 -3.52 3.48 -7.46
N VAL A 113 -3.24 3.85 -8.71
CA VAL A 113 -4.25 4.38 -9.66
C VAL A 113 -5.32 3.34 -9.93
N GLU A 114 -4.94 2.11 -10.28
CA GLU A 114 -5.88 1.01 -10.51
C GLU A 114 -6.74 0.71 -9.28
N PHE A 115 -6.14 0.76 -8.09
CA PHE A 115 -6.86 0.62 -6.82
C PHE A 115 -7.90 1.73 -6.62
N VAL A 116 -7.54 2.99 -6.85
CA VAL A 116 -8.46 4.13 -6.70
C VAL A 116 -9.54 4.15 -7.79
N ASP A 117 -9.22 3.75 -9.02
CA ASP A 117 -10.19 3.64 -10.11
C ASP A 117 -11.26 2.58 -9.77
N LYS A 118 -10.84 1.47 -9.13
CA LYS A 118 -11.76 0.46 -8.59
C LYS A 118 -12.54 0.96 -7.37
N TYR A 119 -11.92 1.78 -6.52
CA TYR A 119 -12.50 2.32 -5.28
C TYR A 119 -12.47 3.86 -5.21
N PRO A 120 -13.34 4.56 -5.96
CA PRO A 120 -13.26 6.03 -6.08
C PRO A 120 -13.42 6.81 -4.77
N HIS A 121 -14.03 6.21 -3.75
CA HIS A 121 -14.15 6.83 -2.42
C HIS A 121 -12.79 7.01 -1.71
N TRP A 122 -11.76 6.30 -2.16
CA TRP A 122 -10.37 6.46 -1.73
C TRP A 122 -9.55 7.41 -2.62
N ASN A 123 -10.18 8.26 -3.43
CA ASN A 123 -9.47 9.19 -4.32
C ASN A 123 -8.40 10.06 -3.66
N LYS A 124 -8.52 10.33 -2.35
CA LYS A 124 -7.53 11.06 -1.56
C LYS A 124 -6.21 10.32 -1.37
N LEU A 125 -6.12 9.04 -1.74
CA LEU A 125 -4.84 8.32 -1.84
C LEU A 125 -3.95 8.87 -2.95
N ILE A 126 -4.51 9.60 -3.92
CA ILE A 126 -3.78 10.12 -5.09
C ILE A 126 -3.81 11.65 -5.08
N ILE A 127 -2.63 12.25 -5.17
CA ILE A 127 -2.44 13.70 -5.30
C ILE A 127 -2.02 13.99 -6.75
N ARG A 128 -2.92 14.58 -7.53
CA ARG A 128 -2.62 15.02 -8.90
C ARG A 128 -2.01 16.42 -8.85
N LYS A 129 -0.76 16.57 -9.31
CA LYS A 129 -0.13 17.88 -9.44
C LYS A 129 -0.66 18.55 -10.71
N GLN A 130 -1.13 19.79 -10.57
CA GLN A 130 -1.51 20.65 -11.70
C GLN A 130 -0.27 21.17 -12.41
#